data_AF-A0A4Y9F6S8-F1
#
_entry.id   AF-A0A4Y9F6S8-F1
#
_cell.length_a   1.000
_cell.length_b   1.000
_cell.length_c   1.000
_cell.angle_alpha   90.00
_cell.angle_beta   90.00
_cell.angle_gamma   90.00
#
_symmetry.space_group_name_H-M   'P 1'
#
loop_
_entity.id
_entity.type
_entity.pdbx_description
1 polymer ?
#
loop_
_entity_poly.entity_id
_entity_poly.type
_entity_poly.pdbx_seq_one_letter_code
_entity_poly.pdbx_strand_id
1 'polypeptide(L)' 'PPTRVSLTLPVINYSERIWFLVAGSDKAEATARLRAASALPETQLTAEILTQTPAAGARGLLETLILATEDALGSTS' A
#
# COMPACT_ATOMS: atom_id res chain seq x y z
N PRO A 1 9.87 4.23 -20.77
CA PRO A 1 10.67 3.05 -21.21
C PRO A 1 9.89 1.74 -20.99
N PRO A 2 9.88 0.82 -21.97
CA PRO A 2 9.11 -0.42 -21.90
C PRO A 2 9.65 -1.41 -20.85
N THR A 3 10.93 -1.32 -20.49
CA THR A 3 11.52 -2.03 -19.34
C THR A 3 11.71 -1.07 -18.17
N ARG A 4 11.22 -1.48 -16.99
CA ARG A 4 11.44 -0.80 -15.72
C ARG A 4 12.23 -1.70 -14.79
N VAL A 5 13.23 -1.12 -14.12
CA VAL A 5 13.85 -1.71 -12.93
C VAL A 5 12.99 -1.34 -11.73
N SER A 6 12.64 -2.32 -10.91
CA SER A 6 11.88 -2.14 -9.67
C SER A 6 12.53 -2.97 -8.57
N LEU A 7 12.45 -2.48 -7.33
CA LEU A 7 12.72 -3.33 -6.17
C LEU A 7 11.63 -4.41 -6.09
N THR A 8 12.03 -5.58 -5.62
CA THR A 8 11.10 -6.68 -5.34
C THR A 8 10.47 -6.49 -3.97
N LEU A 9 9.28 -7.08 -3.78
CA LEU A 9 8.58 -6.97 -2.49
C LEU A 9 9.41 -7.44 -1.28
N PRO A 10 10.17 -8.56 -1.37
CA PRO A 10 11.07 -8.94 -0.27
C PRO A 10 12.09 -7.85 0.05
N VAL A 11 12.69 -7.20 -0.96
CA VAL A 11 13.68 -6.13 -0.74
C VAL A 11 13.03 -4.90 -0.12
N ILE A 12 11.80 -4.57 -0.53
CA ILE A 12 11.03 -3.47 0.06
C ILE A 12 10.79 -3.74 1.56
N ASN A 13 10.38 -4.96 1.93
CA ASN A 13 10.07 -5.35 3.30
C ASN A 13 11.28 -5.45 4.23
N TYR A 14 12.51 -5.42 3.70
CA TYR A 14 13.72 -5.27 4.52
C TYR A 14 13.96 -3.84 5.01
N SER A 15 13.15 -2.86 4.58
CA SER A 15 13.24 -1.49 5.07
C SER A 15 12.75 -1.40 6.51
N GLU A 16 13.43 -0.63 7.36
CA GLU A 16 12.94 -0.38 8.73
C GLU A 16 11.57 0.33 8.74
N ARG A 17 11.41 1.30 7.84
CA ARG A 17 10.21 2.14 7.75
C ARG A 17 9.76 2.27 6.30
N ILE A 18 8.47 2.15 6.07
CA ILE A 18 7.85 2.34 4.76
C ILE A 18 6.76 3.40 4.89
N TRP A 19 6.81 4.45 4.09
CA TRP A 19 5.78 5.48 4.07
C TRP A 19 5.18 5.61 2.66
N PHE A 20 3.86 5.45 2.58
CA PHE A 20 3.10 5.77 1.40
C PHE A 20 2.65 7.22 1.47
N LEU A 21 2.98 8.01 0.45
CA LEU A 21 2.43 9.35 0.26
C LEU A 21 1.41 9.29 -0.87
N VAL A 22 0.14 9.56 -0.57
CA VAL A 22 -0.96 9.42 -1.51
C VAL A 22 -1.70 10.75 -1.63
N ALA A 23 -1.88 11.23 -2.86
CA ALA A 23 -2.54 12.49 -3.11
C ALA A 23 -3.42 12.40 -4.36
N GLY A 24 -4.54 13.12 -4.33
CA GLY A 24 -5.49 13.19 -5.43
C GLY A 24 -6.70 12.27 -5.25
N SER A 25 -7.87 12.80 -5.59
CA SER A 25 -9.15 12.06 -5.57
C SER A 25 -9.17 10.83 -6.48
N ASP A 26 -8.35 10.79 -7.54
CA ASP A 26 -8.17 9.63 -8.41
C ASP A 26 -7.55 8.42 -7.67
N LYS A 27 -6.98 8.64 -6.48
CA LYS A 27 -6.41 7.59 -5.62
C LYS A 27 -7.35 7.11 -4.51
N ALA A 28 -8.55 7.66 -4.38
CA ALA A 28 -9.46 7.36 -3.26
C ALA A 28 -9.73 5.85 -3.12
N GLU A 29 -10.10 5.19 -4.22
CA GLU A 29 -10.43 3.77 -4.21
C GLU A 29 -9.20 2.89 -3.87
N ALA A 30 -8.05 3.19 -4.47
CA ALA A 30 -6.82 2.46 -4.21
C ALA A 30 -6.35 2.64 -2.75
N THR A 31 -6.51 3.84 -2.19
CA THR A 31 -6.18 4.15 -0.80
C THR A 31 -7.12 3.42 0.16
N ALA A 32 -8.42 3.35 -0.14
CA ALA A 32 -9.38 2.59 0.64
C ALA A 32 -9.04 1.09 0.66
N ARG A 33 -8.72 0.51 -0.51
CA ARG A 33 -8.28 -0.89 -0.62
C ARG A 33 -6.99 -1.15 0.15
N LEU A 34 -6.01 -0.26 0.04
CA LEU A 34 -4.76 -0.36 0.78
C LEU A 34 -5.03 -0.31 2.30
N ARG A 35 -5.78 0.67 2.79
CA ARG A 35 -6.11 0.81 4.21
C ARG A 35 -6.82 -0.44 4.77
N ALA A 36 -7.79 -0.98 4.02
CA ALA A 36 -8.50 -2.19 4.43
C ALA A 36 -7.56 -3.41 4.49
N ALA A 37 -6.70 -3.58 3.48
CA ALA A 37 -5.76 -4.71 3.44
C ALA A 37 -4.62 -4.58 4.46
N SER A 38 -4.18 -3.37 4.79
CA SER A 38 -3.16 -3.11 5.82
C SER A 38 -3.63 -3.53 7.23
N ALA A 39 -4.95 -3.58 7.47
CA ALA A 39 -5.50 -4.06 8.75
C ALA A 39 -5.48 -5.60 8.89
N LEU A 40 -5.24 -6.34 7.81
CA LEU A 40 -5.17 -7.79 7.84
C LEU A 40 -3.82 -8.26 8.40
N PRO A 41 -3.73 -9.40 9.09
CA PRO A 41 -2.45 -10.06 9.34
C PRO A 41 -1.87 -10.62 8.04
N GLU A 42 -0.55 -10.80 8.00
CA GLU A 42 0.15 -11.31 6.79
C GLU A 42 -0.40 -12.67 6.34
N THR A 43 -0.79 -13.54 7.28
CA THR A 43 -1.39 -14.85 7.01
C THR A 43 -2.74 -14.79 6.27
N GLN A 44 -3.37 -13.61 6.22
CA GLN A 44 -4.65 -13.38 5.53
C GLN A 44 -4.47 -12.56 4.23
N LEU A 45 -3.25 -12.14 3.89
CA LEU A 45 -2.97 -11.51 2.61
C LEU A 45 -2.92 -12.58 1.50
N THR A 46 -4.02 -12.71 0.76
CA THR A 46 -4.11 -13.65 -0.36
C THR A 46 -3.41 -13.12 -1.61
N ALA A 47 -3.06 -14.04 -2.52
CA ALA A 47 -2.50 -13.67 -3.83
C ALA A 47 -3.44 -12.75 -4.63
N GLU A 48 -4.75 -12.91 -4.48
CA GLU A 48 -5.75 -12.05 -5.13
C GLU A 48 -5.70 -10.62 -4.58
N ILE A 49 -5.68 -10.46 -3.25
CA ILE A 49 -5.52 -9.15 -2.60
C ILE A 49 -4.22 -8.47 -3.07
N LEU A 50 -3.11 -9.22 -3.10
CA LEU A 50 -1.81 -8.68 -3.52
C LEU A 50 -1.73 -8.39 -5.02
N THR A 51 -2.52 -9.06 -5.85
CA THR A 51 -2.62 -8.75 -7.28
C THR A 51 -3.39 -7.46 -7.51
N GLN A 52 -4.51 -7.27 -6.79
CA GLN A 52 -5.35 -6.08 -6.90
C GLN A 52 -4.76 -4.87 -6.18
N THR A 53 -4.03 -5.10 -5.08
CA THR A 53 -3.45 -4.07 -4.22
C THR A 53 -2.03 -4.46 -3.78
N PRO A 54 -1.03 -4.37 -4.68
CA PRO A 54 0.35 -4.79 -4.37
C PRO A 54 0.97 -4.10 -3.15
N ALA A 55 0.60 -2.84 -2.91
CA ALA A 55 1.06 -2.05 -1.78
C ALA A 55 0.69 -2.67 -0.41
N ALA A 56 -0.34 -3.52 -0.34
CA ALA A 56 -0.75 -4.19 0.90
C ALA A 56 0.31 -5.17 1.44
N GLY A 57 1.18 -5.66 0.56
CA GLY A 57 2.30 -6.54 0.94
C GLY A 57 3.50 -5.79 1.49
N ALA A 58 3.57 -4.45 1.34
CA ALA A 58 4.69 -3.68 1.82
C ALA A 58 4.55 -3.45 3.33
N ARG A 59 5.46 -4.02 4.11
CA ARG A 59 5.51 -3.87 5.57
C ARG A 59 6.94 -3.63 6.01
N GLY A 60 7.18 -2.47 6.61
CA GLY A 60 8.47 -2.16 7.22
C GLY A 60 8.68 -2.95 8.52
N LEU A 61 9.93 -3.19 8.86
CA LEU A 61 10.31 -3.97 10.06
C LEU A 61 9.88 -3.29 11.37
N LEU A 62 9.81 -1.95 11.38
CA LEU A 62 9.42 -1.16 12.54
C LEU A 62 8.13 -0.38 12.30
N GLU A 63 7.92 0.14 11.09
CA GLU A 63 6.79 1.04 10.82
C GLU A 63 6.33 0.97 9.36
N THR A 64 5.00 1.07 9.18
CA THR A 64 4.39 1.33 7.88
C THR A 64 3.32 2.42 8.04
N LEU A 65 3.49 3.56 7.37
CA LEU A 65 2.54 4.68 7.42
C LEU A 65 1.90 4.95 6.06
N ILE A 66 0.64 5.38 6.09
CA ILE A 66 -0.07 5.92 4.94
C ILE A 66 -0.39 7.38 5.25
N LEU A 67 0.26 8.29 4.53
CA LEU A 67 0.03 9.73 4.59
C LEU A 67 -0.79 10.09 3.35
N ALA A 68 -2.05 10.42 3.54
CA ALA A 68 -2.97 10.72 2.45
C ALA A 68 -3.55 12.14 2.57
N THR A 69 -3.75 12.80 1.44
CA THR A 69 -4.59 14.00 1.39
C THR A 69 -6.05 13.63 1.60
N GLU A 70 -6.86 14.58 2.06
CA GLU A 70 -8.27 14.35 2.39
C GLU A 70 -9.09 13.82 1.20
N ASP A 71 -8.86 14.38 0.01
CA ASP A 71 -9.50 13.94 -1.23
C ASP A 71 -9.11 12.50 -1.64
N ALA A 72 -7.90 12.05 -1.26
CA ALA A 72 -7.44 10.68 -1.48
C ALA A 72 -7.96 9.68 -0.44
N LEU A 73 -8.61 10.13 0.64
CA LEU A 73 -9.26 9.24 1.61
C LEU A 73 -10.69 8.87 1.21
N GLY A 74 -11.27 9.60 0.25
CA GLY A 74 -12.68 9.50 -0.11
C GLY A 74 -13.58 10.19 0.93
N SER A 75 -14.85 10.41 0.57
CA SER A 75 -15.84 10.93 1.51
C SER A 75 -16.05 9.92 2.64
N THR A 76 -15.72 10.30 3.87
CA THR A 76 -16.03 9.51 5.07
C THR A 76 -17.54 9.63 5.32
N SER A 77 -18.33 8.67 4.84
CA SER A 77 -19.77 8.59 5.14
C SER A 77 -20.04 7.74 6.37
#